data_AF-A0A4Y2IEX3-F1
#
_entry.id   AF-A0A4Y2IEX3-F1
#
_cell.length_a   1.000
_cell.length_b   1.000
_cell.length_c   1.000
_cell.angle_alpha   90.00
_cell.angle_beta   90.00
_cell.angle_gamma   90.00
#
_symmetry.space_group_name_H-M   'P 1'
#
loop_
_entity.id
_entity.type
_entity.pdbx_description
1 polymer ?
#
loop_
_entity_poly.entity_id
_entity_poly.type
_entity_poly.pdbx_seq_one_letter_code
_entity_poly.pdbx_strand_id
1 'polypeptide(L)'
;MPLNSSPQNIAKQWNKWISELSSLNDIGIPRWIGLSPSSDYSLHIFCDSSERTFGAVLYIRFQEGKTTKVQLLCNRNRLSPLKRITRPRLELMACLIGARLLN
;
A
#
# COMPACT_ATOMS: atom_id res chain seq x y z
N MET A 1 -4.98 13.05 -22.96
CA MET A 1 -4.01 13.68 -22.04
C MET A 1 -3.02 14.47 -22.89
N PRO A 2 -2.88 15.79 -22.71
CA PRO A 2 -2.10 16.58 -23.66
C PRO A 2 -0.60 16.26 -23.50
N LEU A 3 0.02 15.81 -24.59
CA LEU A 3 1.46 15.75 -24.75
C LEU A 3 1.99 17.18 -24.81
N ASN A 4 2.50 17.73 -23.71
CA ASN A 4 3.33 18.94 -23.74
C ASN A 4 4.17 19.06 -22.46
N SER A 5 5.08 18.10 -22.25
CA SER A 5 6.19 18.24 -21.32
C SER A 5 7.48 18.22 -22.14
N SER A 6 8.04 19.40 -22.41
CA SER A 6 9.38 19.55 -22.99
C SER A 6 10.37 18.63 -22.25
N PRO A 7 11.37 18.02 -22.92
CA PRO A 7 12.36 17.14 -22.29
C PRO A 7 12.99 17.74 -21.03
N GLN A 8 13.16 19.06 -21.01
CA GLN A 8 13.67 19.82 -19.86
C GLN A 8 12.71 19.79 -18.66
N ASN A 9 11.40 19.81 -18.90
CA ASN A 9 10.39 19.73 -17.84
C ASN A 9 10.32 18.32 -17.24
N ILE A 10 10.40 17.28 -18.09
CA ILE A 10 10.48 15.89 -17.63
C ILE A 10 11.75 15.67 -16.80
N ALA A 11 12.91 16.14 -17.30
CA ALA A 11 14.18 16.04 -16.57
C ALA A 11 14.14 16.78 -15.23
N LYS A 12 13.54 17.98 -15.19
CA LYS A 12 13.36 18.74 -13.95
C LYS A 12 12.46 18.00 -12.96
N GLN A 13 11.35 17.42 -13.42
CA GLN A 13 10.43 16.66 -12.57
C GLN A 13 11.04 15.36 -12.07
N TRP A 14 11.79 14.66 -12.92
CA TRP A 14 12.55 13.46 -12.54
C TRP A 14 13.59 13.78 -11.46
N ASN A 15 14.41 14.82 -11.68
CA ASN A 15 15.42 15.23 -10.70
C ASN A 15 14.79 15.67 -9.38
N LYS A 16 13.63 16.34 -9.43
CA LYS A 16 12.85 16.65 -8.23
C LYS A 16 12.43 15.37 -7.49
N TRP A 17 11.84 14.41 -8.19
CA TRP A 17 11.45 13.12 -7.60
C TRP A 17 12.64 12.38 -6.97
N ILE A 18 13.78 12.34 -7.67
CA ILE A 18 15.01 11.73 -7.15
C ILE A 18 15.50 12.47 -5.90
N SER A 19 15.43 13.80 -5.86
CA SER A 19 15.82 14.56 -4.66
C SER A 19 14.90 14.26 -3.48
N GLU A 20 13.60 14.09 -3.72
CA GLU A 20 12.61 13.76 -2.70
C GLU A 20 12.78 12.33 -2.14
N LEU A 21 13.34 11.39 -2.90
CA LEU A 21 13.64 10.03 -2.40
C LEU A 21 14.54 10.03 -1.17
N SER A 22 15.44 11.02 -1.04
CA SER A 22 16.31 11.13 0.13
C SER A 22 15.52 11.30 1.43
N SER A 23 14.34 11.92 1.38
CA SER A 23 13.43 12.09 2.53
C SER A 23 12.84 10.77 3.02
N LEU A 24 12.87 9.70 2.22
CA LEU A 24 12.42 8.38 2.66
C LEU A 24 13.31 7.81 3.77
N ASN A 25 14.58 8.25 3.86
CA ASN A 25 15.48 7.82 4.93
C ASN A 25 15.01 8.32 6.30
N ASP A 26 14.24 9.40 6.34
CA ASP A 26 13.67 9.97 7.57
C ASP A 26 12.36 9.28 7.99
N ILE A 27 11.81 8.40 7.15
CA ILE A 27 10.59 7.66 7.45
C ILE A 27 10.92 6.46 8.34
N GLY A 28 10.69 6.62 9.64
CA GLY A 28 10.66 5.53 10.60
C GLY A 28 9.31 4.84 10.64
N ILE A 29 9.24 3.55 10.28
CA ILE A 29 8.03 2.74 10.50
C ILE A 29 8.15 2.07 11.86
N PRO A 30 7.31 2.44 12.86
CA PRO A 30 7.39 1.84 14.19
C PRO A 30 7.03 0.35 14.13
N ARG A 31 7.93 -0.51 14.61
CA ARG A 31 7.70 -1.96 14.66
C ARG A 31 6.65 -2.36 15.70
N TRP A 32 6.54 -1.59 16.79
CA TRP A 32 5.56 -1.83 17.84
C TRP A 32 4.33 -0.94 17.63
N ILE A 33 3.16 -1.56 17.71
CA ILE A 33 1.85 -0.96 17.38
C ILE A 33 1.19 -0.38 18.64
N GLY A 34 1.79 -0.59 19.82
CA GLY A 34 1.27 -0.02 21.06
C GLY A 34 0.01 -0.69 21.60
N LEU A 35 -0.37 -1.86 21.08
CA LEU A 35 -1.55 -2.59 21.57
C LEU A 35 -1.26 -3.30 22.89
N SER A 36 -2.26 -3.29 23.76
CA SER A 36 -2.37 -4.21 24.89
C SER A 36 -3.43 -5.30 24.59
N PRO A 37 -3.42 -6.44 25.30
CA PRO A 37 -4.46 -7.46 25.16
C PRO A 37 -5.89 -6.95 25.41
N SER A 38 -6.04 -5.83 26.10
CA SER A 38 -7.32 -5.19 26.41
C SER A 38 -7.70 -4.06 25.44
N SER A 39 -6.86 -3.79 24.43
CA SER A 39 -7.13 -2.76 23.44
C SER A 39 -8.25 -3.22 22.52
N ASP A 40 -9.25 -2.36 22.33
CA ASP A 40 -10.24 -2.55 21.27
C ASP A 40 -9.60 -2.15 19.94
N TYR A 41 -9.53 -3.11 19.02
CA TYR A 41 -8.93 -2.91 17.70
C TYR A 41 -9.74 -3.60 16.60
N SER A 42 -9.57 -3.06 15.40
CA SER A 42 -10.20 -3.55 14.18
C SER A 42 -9.14 -3.67 13.09
N LEU A 43 -9.21 -4.76 12.33
CA LEU A 43 -8.33 -5.02 11.19
C LEU A 43 -9.09 -4.67 9.91
N HIS A 44 -8.46 -3.86 9.06
CA HIS A 44 -9.03 -3.41 7.79
C HIS A 44 -8.11 -3.82 6.65
N ILE A 45 -8.64 -4.66 5.75
CA ILE A 45 -7.93 -5.06 4.55
C ILE A 45 -8.49 -4.36 3.34
N PHE A 46 -7.59 -3.80 2.55
CA PHE A 46 -7.88 -3.26 1.23
C PHE A 46 -7.17 -4.13 0.20
N CYS A 47 -7.92 -4.56 -0.82
CA CYS A 47 -7.40 -5.34 -1.93
C CYS A 47 -7.52 -4.49 -3.19
N ASP A 48 -6.46 -4.47 -4.00
CA ASP A 48 -6.45 -3.76 -5.26
C ASP A 48 -5.78 -4.60 -6.34
N SER A 49 -6.21 -4.39 -7.58
CA SER A 49 -5.61 -5.04 -8.74
C SER A 49 -5.66 -4.17 -9.98
N SER A 50 -4.61 -4.31 -10.77
CA SER A 50 -4.43 -3.70 -12.09
C SER A 50 -3.98 -4.78 -13.07
N GLU A 51 -3.93 -4.44 -14.36
CA GLU A 51 -3.39 -5.35 -15.38
C GLU A 51 -1.93 -5.75 -15.13
N ARG A 52 -1.19 -4.97 -14.34
CA ARG A 52 0.25 -5.18 -14.08
C ARG A 52 0.55 -5.77 -12.72
N THR A 53 -0.29 -5.53 -11.71
CA THR A 53 -0.04 -5.92 -10.33
C THR A 53 -1.35 -6.21 -9.60
N PHE A 54 -1.29 -7.01 -8.56
CA PHE A 54 -2.40 -7.22 -7.63
C PHE A 54 -1.88 -7.44 -6.22
N GLY A 55 -2.65 -7.08 -5.21
CA GLY A 55 -2.19 -7.19 -3.84
C GLY A 55 -3.21 -6.76 -2.80
N ALA A 56 -2.80 -6.87 -1.54
CA ALA A 56 -3.60 -6.45 -0.41
C ALA A 56 -2.73 -5.72 0.63
N VAL A 57 -3.38 -4.83 1.38
CA VAL A 57 -2.78 -4.05 2.46
C VAL A 57 -3.65 -4.19 3.70
N LEU A 58 -3.04 -4.54 4.83
CA LEU A 58 -3.69 -4.72 6.11
C LEU A 58 -3.32 -3.54 7.04
N TYR A 59 -4.34 -2.81 7.45
CA TYR A 59 -4.25 -1.77 8.47
C TYR A 59 -4.87 -2.26 9.77
N ILE A 60 -4.33 -1.76 10.87
CA ILE A 60 -4.93 -1.88 12.18
C ILE A 60 -5.41 -0.51 12.65
N ARG A 61 -6.64 -0.48 13.15
CA ARG A 61 -7.28 0.68 13.75
C ARG A 61 -7.58 0.38 15.22
N PHE A 62 -7.14 1.26 16.12
CA PHE A 62 -7.40 1.13 17.55
C PHE A 62 -7.63 2.51 18.19
N GLN A 63 -8.25 2.51 19.37
CA GLN A 63 -8.40 3.72 20.18
C GLN A 63 -7.21 3.89 21.11
N GLU A 64 -6.66 5.09 21.16
CA GLU A 64 -5.69 5.53 22.15
C GLU A 64 -6.28 6.73 22.90
N GLY A 65 -6.92 6.45 24.03
CA GLY A 65 -7.68 7.45 24.79
C GLY A 65 -8.87 7.99 23.98
N LYS A 66 -8.81 9.26 23.56
CA LYS A 66 -9.84 9.91 22.73
C LYS A 66 -9.48 9.94 21.24
N THR A 67 -8.33 9.41 20.86
CA THR A 67 -7.80 9.49 19.50
C THR A 67 -7.86 8.14 18.83
N THR A 68 -8.34 8.11 17.58
CA THR A 68 -8.24 6.91 16.74
C THR A 68 -6.90 6.89 16.03
N LYS A 69 -6.12 5.83 16.21
CA LYS A 69 -4.88 5.58 15.46
C LYS A 69 -5.12 4.51 14.41
N VAL A 70 -4.49 4.71 13.24
CA VAL A 70 -4.46 3.72 12.16
C VAL A 70 -3.01 3.53 11.75
N GLN A 71 -2.56 2.27 11.70
CA GLN A 71 -1.20 1.92 11.32
C GLN A 71 -1.20 0.82 10.27
N LEU A 72 -0.23 0.88 9.35
CA LEU A 72 0.03 -0.19 8.40
C LEU A 72 0.66 -1.37 9.16
N LEU A 73 0.00 -2.52 9.15
CA LEU A 73 0.49 -3.73 9.81
C LEU A 73 1.31 -4.59 8.86
N CYS A 74 0.78 -4.86 7.67
CA CYS A 74 1.51 -5.58 6.62
C CYS A 74 0.91 -5.30 5.23
N ASN A 75 1.67 -5.61 4.19
CA ASN A 75 1.18 -5.62 2.82
C ASN A 75 1.70 -6.85 2.08
N ARG A 76 1.03 -7.20 0.98
CA ARG A 76 1.52 -8.23 0.07
C ARG A 76 1.04 -7.94 -1.34
N ASN A 77 1.99 -7.72 -2.23
CA ASN A 77 1.75 -7.46 -3.65
C ASN A 77 2.45 -8.51 -4.51
N ARG A 78 1.94 -8.69 -5.74
CA ARG A 78 2.50 -9.54 -6.77
C ARG A 78 2.35 -8.89 -8.14
N LEU A 79 3.29 -9.17 -9.03
CA LEU A 79 3.15 -8.83 -10.44
C LEU A 79 2.11 -9.74 -11.09
N SER A 80 1.30 -9.18 -11.98
CA SER A 80 0.38 -9.94 -12.80
C SER A 80 1.16 -10.85 -13.74
N PRO A 81 0.72 -12.10 -13.97
CA PRO A 81 1.39 -13.02 -14.89
C PRO A 81 1.47 -12.46 -16.31
N LEU A 82 2.53 -12.82 -17.04
CA LEU A 82 2.68 -12.45 -18.46
C LEU A 82 1.56 -12.99 -19.33
N LYS A 83 0.99 -14.14 -18.96
CA LYS A 83 -0.22 -14.67 -19.60
C LYS A 83 -1.40 -13.79 -19.19
N ARG A 84 -2.15 -13.29 -20.18
CA ARG A 84 -3.32 -12.45 -19.96
C ARG A 84 -4.33 -13.16 -19.06
N ILE A 85 -4.60 -12.54 -17.91
CA ILE A 85 -5.64 -12.92 -16.98
C ILE A 85 -6.72 -11.82 -17.02
N THR A 86 -7.97 -12.21 -16.80
CA THR A 86 -9.09 -11.26 -16.75
C THR A 86 -9.02 -10.40 -15.49
N ARG A 87 -9.49 -9.14 -15.57
CA ARG A 87 -9.53 -8.23 -14.41
C ARG A 87 -10.27 -8.83 -13.20
N PRO A 88 -11.46 -9.45 -13.34
CA PRO A 88 -12.14 -10.08 -12.20
C PRO A 88 -11.32 -11.19 -11.51
N ARG A 89 -10.50 -11.91 -12.28
CA ARG A 89 -9.63 -12.95 -11.71
C ARG A 89 -8.44 -12.35 -10.97
N LEU A 90 -7.89 -11.22 -11.42
CA LEU A 90 -6.86 -10.48 -10.69
C LEU A 90 -7.42 -9.88 -9.39
N GLU A 91 -8.63 -9.32 -9.43
CA GLU A 91 -9.34 -8.82 -8.25
C GLU A 91 -9.56 -9.95 -7.23
N LEU A 92 -10.02 -11.12 -7.68
CA LEU A 92 -10.18 -12.29 -6.82
C LEU A 92 -8.83 -12.76 -6.23
N MET A 93 -7.74 -12.72 -7.00
CA MET A 93 -6.41 -13.07 -6.52
C MET A 93 -5.89 -12.06 -5.47
N ALA A 94 -6.18 -10.76 -5.63
CA ALA A 94 -5.91 -9.75 -4.61
C ALA A 94 -6.68 -10.06 -3.31
N CYS A 95 -7.98 -10.32 -3.41
CA CYS A 95 -8.82 -10.72 -2.28
C CYS A 95 -8.32 -11.99 -1.59
N LEU A 96 -7.88 -13.00 -2.36
CA LEU A 96 -7.29 -14.22 -1.82
C LEU A 96 -5.99 -13.95 -1.04
N ILE A 97 -5.14 -13.05 -1.54
CA ILE A 97 -3.96 -12.62 -0.79
C ILE A 97 -4.39 -11.92 0.50
N GLY A 98 -5.36 -11.00 0.43
CA GLY A 98 -5.91 -10.30 1.59
C GLY A 98 -6.45 -11.26 2.66
N ALA A 99 -7.29 -12.22 2.28
CA ALA A 99 -7.82 -13.22 3.20
C ALA A 99 -6.72 -14.04 3.87
N ARG A 100 -5.65 -14.37 3.13
CA ARG A 100 -4.48 -15.09 3.68
C ARG A 100 -3.58 -14.23 4.57
N LEU A 101 -3.73 -12.91 4.57
CA LEU A 101 -3.01 -12.04 5.50
C LEU A 101 -3.71 -11.94 6.88
N LEU A 102 -4.99 -12.33 6.97
CA LEU A 102 -5.75 -12.37 8.23
C LEU A 102 -5.61 -13.69 9.00
N ASN A 103 -5.15 -14.75 8.32
CA ASN A 103 -4.97 -16.08 8.88
C ASN A 103 -3.53 -16.29 9.34
#